data_AF-A0AB73KWL4-F1
#
_entry.id   AF-A0AB73KWL4-F1
#
_cell.length_a   1.000
_cell.length_b   1.000
_cell.length_c   1.000
_cell.angle_alpha   90.00
_cell.angle_beta   90.00
_cell.angle_gamma   90.00
#
_symmetry.space_group_name_H-M   'P 1'
#
loop_
_entity.id
_entity.type
_entity.pdbx_description
1 polymer ?
#
loop_
_entity_poly.entity_id
_entity_poly.type
_entity_poly.pdbx_seq_one_letter_code
_entity_poly.pdbx_strand_id
1 'polypeptide(L)'
;EPGALGRRVRLSYGESTAAAYCSQMVADAVVHSWDLSRAIGADERLPDELVSFSVAEFGSYSADLEKTGLFDAPVEQPAGADAQTGLLALVGRTA
;
A
#
# COMPACT_ATOMS: atom_id res chain seq x y z
N GLU A 1 -5.55 14.94 -19.78
CA GLU A 1 -6.37 16.18 -19.76
C GLU A 1 -6.01 17.01 -18.53
N PRO A 2 -5.72 18.31 -18.66
CA PRO A 2 -5.43 19.19 -17.52
C PRO A 2 -6.57 19.18 -16.48
N GLY A 3 -6.21 19.13 -15.19
CA GLY A 3 -7.17 19.13 -14.08
C GLY A 3 -7.86 17.79 -13.79
N ALA A 4 -7.55 16.71 -14.53
CA ALA A 4 -8.17 15.40 -14.34
C ALA A 4 -7.99 14.85 -12.91
N LEU A 5 -6.81 15.02 -12.32
CA LEU A 5 -6.51 14.56 -10.96
C LEU A 5 -7.36 15.23 -9.87
N GLY A 6 -7.84 16.45 -10.12
CA GLY A 6 -8.71 17.17 -9.18
C GLY A 6 -10.19 16.79 -9.28
N ARG A 7 -10.60 16.01 -10.29
CA ARG A 7 -11.99 15.59 -10.47
C ARG A 7 -12.35 14.49 -9.48
N ARG A 8 -13.63 14.42 -9.11
CA ARG A 8 -14.17 13.32 -8.31
C ARG A 8 -14.50 12.12 -9.19
N VAL A 9 -14.23 10.94 -8.65
CA VAL A 9 -14.57 9.64 -9.24
C VAL A 9 -15.42 8.85 -8.25
N ARG A 10 -16.31 7.99 -8.77
CA ARG A 10 -17.15 7.11 -7.97
C ARG A 10 -16.54 5.72 -7.93
N LEU A 11 -16.27 5.23 -6.73
CA LEU A 11 -15.64 3.95 -6.43
C LEU A 11 -16.66 3.06 -5.69
N SER A 12 -16.35 1.78 -5.55
CA SER A 12 -17.23 0.81 -4.86
C SER A 12 -17.50 1.17 -3.40
N TYR A 13 -16.60 1.94 -2.77
CA TYR A 13 -16.67 2.37 -1.37
C TYR A 13 -17.00 3.86 -1.20
N GLY A 14 -17.36 4.57 -2.27
CA GLY A 14 -17.77 5.98 -2.22
C GLY A 14 -17.07 6.89 -3.23
N GLU A 15 -17.18 8.20 -3.04
CA GLU A 15 -16.60 9.20 -3.96
C GLU A 15 -15.25 9.73 -3.44
N SER A 16 -14.22 9.67 -4.28
CA SER A 16 -12.88 10.19 -3.98
C SER A 16 -12.40 11.14 -5.09
N THR A 17 -11.27 11.82 -4.89
CA THR A 17 -10.59 12.49 -6.01
C THR A 17 -9.81 11.48 -6.84
N ALA A 18 -9.62 11.76 -8.13
CA ALA A 18 -8.79 10.92 -8.98
C ALA A 18 -7.35 10.83 -8.44
N ALA A 19 -6.80 11.92 -7.90
CA ALA A 19 -5.49 11.93 -7.26
C ALA A 19 -5.39 10.95 -6.08
N ALA A 20 -6.35 11.00 -5.15
CA ALA A 20 -6.36 10.12 -3.99
C ALA A 20 -6.50 8.65 -4.41
N TYR A 21 -7.35 8.36 -5.39
CA TYR A 21 -7.47 6.99 -5.90
C TYR A 21 -6.19 6.52 -6.60
N CYS A 22 -5.52 7.38 -7.36
CA CYS A 22 -4.20 7.06 -7.92
C CYS A 22 -3.18 6.75 -6.84
N SER A 23 -3.14 7.50 -5.73
CA SER A 23 -2.23 7.21 -4.61
C SER A 23 -2.48 5.82 -4.02
N GLN A 24 -3.75 5.48 -3.78
CA GLN A 24 -4.15 4.15 -3.28
C GLN A 24 -3.71 3.04 -4.24
N MET A 25 -3.90 3.22 -5.54
CA MET A 25 -3.51 2.24 -6.55
C MET A 25 -2.00 2.12 -6.74
N VAL A 26 -1.25 3.20 -6.55
CA VAL A 26 0.22 3.14 -6.53
C VAL A 26 0.68 2.36 -5.30
N ALA A 27 0.15 2.64 -4.11
CA ALA A 27 0.54 1.95 -2.89
C ALA A 27 0.22 0.44 -2.94
N ASP A 28 -0.95 0.09 -3.48
CA ASP A 28 -1.37 -1.29 -3.74
C ASP A 28 -0.42 -2.01 -4.71
N ALA A 29 -0.10 -1.37 -5.85
CA ALA A 29 0.82 -1.93 -6.84
C ALA A 29 2.24 -2.14 -6.29
N VAL A 30 2.72 -1.28 -5.38
CA VAL A 30 4.02 -1.44 -4.71
C VAL A 30 4.05 -2.73 -3.89
N VAL A 31 3.01 -2.98 -3.09
CA VAL A 31 2.89 -4.20 -2.29
C VAL A 31 2.79 -5.43 -3.19
N HIS A 32 1.96 -5.37 -4.23
CA HIS A 32 1.83 -6.50 -5.17
C HIS A 32 3.06 -6.75 -6.03
N SER A 33 3.90 -5.74 -6.25
CA SER A 33 5.21 -5.94 -6.89
C SER A 33 6.13 -6.77 -5.98
N TRP A 34 6.09 -6.55 -4.67
CA TRP A 34 6.80 -7.40 -3.70
C TRP A 34 6.24 -8.83 -3.69
N ASP A 35 4.90 -8.99 -3.62
CA ASP A 35 4.23 -10.29 -3.66
C ASP A 35 4.67 -11.09 -4.91
N LEU A 36 4.70 -10.43 -6.07
CA LEU A 36 5.11 -11.02 -7.34
C LEU A 36 6.60 -11.40 -7.34
N SER A 37 7.48 -10.50 -6.90
CA SER A 37 8.92 -10.77 -6.80
C SER A 37 9.19 -12.03 -5.98
N ARG A 38 8.56 -12.14 -4.80
CA ARG A 38 8.67 -13.31 -3.94
C ARG A 38 8.17 -14.58 -4.63
N ALA A 39 7.01 -14.51 -5.28
CA ALA A 39 6.39 -15.67 -5.95
C ALA A 39 7.25 -16.24 -7.09
N ILE A 40 8.01 -15.39 -7.79
CA ILE A 40 8.85 -15.81 -8.92
C ILE A 40 10.34 -15.98 -8.55
N GLY A 41 10.72 -15.72 -7.28
CA GLY A 41 12.10 -15.77 -6.81
C GLY A 41 12.99 -14.66 -7.38
N ALA A 42 12.42 -13.48 -7.65
CA ALA A 42 13.16 -12.28 -8.04
C ALA A 42 13.59 -11.44 -6.83
N ASP A 43 14.28 -10.33 -7.08
CA ASP A 43 14.65 -9.38 -6.03
C ASP A 43 13.40 -8.76 -5.40
N GLU A 44 13.27 -8.90 -4.08
CA GLU A 44 12.18 -8.40 -3.27
C GLU A 44 12.42 -6.95 -2.81
N ARG A 45 13.59 -6.35 -3.08
CA ARG A 45 13.87 -4.99 -2.62
C ARG A 45 13.04 -3.96 -3.38
N LEU A 46 12.19 -3.24 -2.66
CA LEU A 46 11.44 -2.12 -3.20
C LEU A 46 12.28 -0.83 -3.14
N PRO A 47 12.09 0.12 -4.08
CA PRO A 47 12.69 1.44 -3.99
C PRO A 47 12.23 2.20 -2.74
N ASP A 48 13.18 2.82 -2.03
CA ASP A 48 12.94 3.49 -0.74
C ASP A 48 11.86 4.60 -0.81
N GLU A 49 11.78 5.30 -1.94
CA GLU A 49 10.78 6.35 -2.17
C GLU A 49 9.35 5.77 -2.26
N LEU A 50 9.20 4.59 -2.87
CA LEU A 50 7.93 3.89 -2.99
C LEU A 50 7.51 3.26 -1.66
N VAL A 51 8.47 2.73 -0.90
CA VAL A 51 8.22 2.27 0.48
C VAL A 51 7.73 3.44 1.33
N SER A 52 8.45 4.56 1.31
CA SER A 52 8.09 5.74 2.10
C SER A 52 6.72 6.31 1.71
N PHE A 53 6.43 6.35 0.41
CA PHE A 53 5.12 6.75 -0.11
C PHE A 53 4.01 5.83 0.39
N SER A 54 4.17 4.50 0.25
CA SER A 54 3.15 3.53 0.65
C SER A 54 2.93 3.49 2.16
N VAL A 55 3.99 3.68 2.97
CA VAL A 55 3.87 3.83 4.43
C VAL A 55 3.02 5.05 4.78
N ALA A 56 3.25 6.18 4.11
CA ALA A 56 2.46 7.39 4.35
C ALA A 56 0.99 7.22 3.93
N GLU A 57 0.74 6.61 2.76
CA GLU A 57 -0.61 6.37 2.24
C GLU A 57 -1.37 5.42 3.17
N PHE A 58 -0.90 4.18 3.35
CA PHE A 58 -1.59 3.19 4.19
C PHE A 58 -1.60 3.56 5.68
N GLY A 59 -0.56 4.24 6.17
CA GLY A 59 -0.49 4.72 7.54
C GLY A 59 -1.61 5.71 7.89
N SER A 60 -2.12 6.47 6.91
CA SER A 60 -3.17 7.46 7.14
C SER A 60 -4.55 6.86 7.46
N TYR A 61 -4.77 5.58 7.15
CA TYR A 61 -6.01 4.85 7.43
C TYR A 61 -5.76 3.40 7.89
N SER A 62 -4.62 3.16 8.55
CA SER A 62 -4.17 1.82 8.96
C SER A 62 -5.17 1.06 9.82
N ALA A 63 -5.86 1.76 10.73
CA ALA A 63 -6.87 1.18 11.63
C ALA A 63 -8.11 0.63 10.92
N ASP A 64 -8.29 0.95 9.63
CA ASP A 64 -9.43 0.52 8.83
C ASP A 64 -9.05 -0.50 7.75
N LEU A 65 -7.76 -0.73 7.48
CA LEU A 65 -7.29 -1.63 6.41
C LEU A 65 -7.88 -3.02 6.53
N GLU A 66 -7.76 -3.67 7.70
CA GLU A 66 -8.31 -5.01 7.94
C GLU A 66 -9.83 -5.06 7.73
N LYS A 67 -10.54 -4.01 8.14
CA LYS A 67 -12.01 -3.93 8.05
C LYS A 67 -12.52 -3.89 6.61
N THR A 68 -11.66 -3.56 5.65
CA THR A 68 -12.02 -3.56 4.22
C THR A 68 -12.21 -4.97 3.68
N GLY A 69 -11.61 -5.99 4.33
CA GLY A 69 -11.52 -7.35 3.80
C GLY A 69 -10.57 -7.50 2.60
N LEU A 70 -9.85 -6.45 2.21
CA LEU A 70 -8.83 -6.47 1.15
C LEU A 70 -7.43 -6.75 1.69
N PHE A 71 -7.23 -6.51 2.99
CA PHE A 71 -5.97 -6.71 3.69
C PHE A 71 -6.17 -7.71 4.83
N ASP A 72 -5.18 -8.58 5.03
CA ASP A 72 -5.08 -9.39 6.24
C ASP A 72 -4.78 -8.49 7.45
N ALA A 73 -5.01 -9.02 8.65
CA ALA A 73 -4.67 -8.33 9.88
C ALA A 73 -3.17 -8.00 9.94
N PRO A 74 -2.77 -6.82 10.46
CA PRO A 74 -1.37 -6.49 10.63
C PRO A 74 -0.64 -7.55 11.46
N VAL A 75 0.58 -7.90 11.05
CA VAL A 75 1.41 -8.86 11.78
C VAL A 75 2.42 -8.14 12.67
N GLU A 76 2.91 -8.84 13.70
CA GLU A 76 3.90 -8.26 14.61
C GLU A 76 5.22 -7.98 13.87
N GLN A 77 5.66 -6.72 13.95
CA GLN A 77 6.91 -6.29 13.34
C GLN A 77 8.09 -6.68 14.23
N PRO A 78 9.17 -7.28 13.68
CA PRO A 78 10.40 -7.51 14.44
C PRO A 78 11.00 -6.20 14.97
N ALA A 79 11.55 -6.24 16.17
CA ALA A 79 12.23 -5.07 16.75
C ALA A 79 13.40 -4.64 15.85
N GLY A 80 13.40 -3.36 15.44
CA GLY A 80 14.43 -2.81 14.55
C GLY A 80 14.26 -3.16 13.07
N ALA A 81 13.12 -3.71 12.67
CA ALA A 81 12.80 -3.95 11.26
C ALA A 81 12.87 -2.67 10.41
N ASP A 82 13.27 -2.83 9.15
CA ASP A 82 13.37 -1.72 8.22
C ASP A 82 11.98 -1.23 7.76
N ALA A 83 11.96 -0.12 7.01
CA ALA A 83 10.71 0.49 6.56
C ALA A 83 9.89 -0.43 5.64
N GLN A 84 10.53 -1.28 4.84
CA GLN A 84 9.84 -2.22 3.95
C GLN A 84 9.19 -3.33 4.77
N THR A 85 9.92 -3.95 5.71
CA THR A 85 9.35 -4.95 6.62
C THR A 85 8.21 -4.35 7.46
N GLY A 86 8.34 -3.11 7.92
CA GLY A 86 7.25 -2.40 8.61
C GLY A 86 6.02 -2.19 7.73
N LEU A 87 6.20 -1.76 6.48
CA LEU A 87 5.13 -1.64 5.49
C LEU A 87 4.43 -2.99 5.26
N LEU A 88 5.19 -4.05 5.00
CA LEU A 88 4.65 -5.38 4.76
C LEU A 88 3.86 -5.90 5.97
N ALA A 89 4.42 -5.72 7.18
CA ALA A 89 3.74 -6.10 8.41
C ALA A 89 2.41 -5.35 8.60
N LEU A 90 2.38 -4.05 8.29
CA LEU A 90 1.18 -3.21 8.33
C LEU A 90 0.04 -3.75 7.44
N VAL A 91 0.40 -4.30 6.28
CA VAL A 91 -0.55 -4.86 5.31
C VAL A 91 -0.64 -6.39 5.38
N GLY A 92 -0.30 -6.99 6.53
CA GLY A 92 -0.53 -8.40 6.85
C GLY A 92 0.45 -9.40 6.21
N ARG A 93 1.60 -8.95 5.71
CA ARG A 93 2.63 -9.80 5.09
C ARG A 93 3.82 -10.04 6.02
N THR A 94 4.39 -11.23 5.93
CA THR A 94 5.63 -11.62 6.63
C THR A 94 6.77 -11.71 5.62
N ALA A 95 7.77 -10.83 5.76
CA ALA A 95 8.97 -10.82 4.94
C ALA A 95 9.91 -11.98 5.32
#